data_AF-X0UKY7-F1
#
_entry.id   AF-X0UKY7-F1
#
_cell.length_a   1.000
_cell.length_b   1.000
_cell.length_c   1.000
_cell.angle_alpha   90.00
_cell.angle_beta   90.00
_cell.angle_gamma   90.00
#
_symmetry.space_group_name_H-M   'P 1'
#
loop_
_entity.id
_entity.type
_entity.pdbx_description
1 polymer ?
#
loop_
_entity_poly.entity_id
_entity_poly.type
_entity_poly.pdbx_seq_one_letter_code
_entity_poly.pdbx_strand_id
1 'polypeptide(L)'
;MPAIESEIAAAEEEGVKINYLVAPVRIIGEGGKAKAIECIKMELGEPDESGRRKPVPVTGSEFTIDIDTVITAIGQAPDLETLHSGELGVTKLDTIDVNSGNLSTNLPGVFAGGDAVSGPASAIEAIAAGNKAAKYIGRYLNGDNIEPDAEEPERYVVSLEDIKARMKGEIPPQERVRRESIPIEKRRTTFEEVERVYTKEEALMEAERCLNCGPCSMCGQCIPVCEPDAIDYDMKDQTVNLEVSSIIVATGYDVWDPTPA
;
A
#
# COMPACT_ATOMS: atom_id res chain seq x y z
N MET A 1 5.08 11.61 -10.47
CA MET A 1 4.17 10.71 -11.24
C MET A 1 3.71 9.63 -10.28
N PRO A 2 2.44 9.21 -10.25
CA PRO A 2 1.93 8.22 -9.28
C PRO A 2 2.28 6.76 -9.64
N ALA A 3 3.32 6.53 -10.44
CA ALA A 3 3.82 5.20 -10.79
C ALA A 3 5.04 4.86 -9.92
N ILE A 4 5.31 3.56 -9.76
CA ILE A 4 6.51 3.09 -9.05
C ILE A 4 7.74 3.49 -9.86
N GLU A 5 8.76 4.04 -9.20
CA GLU A 5 9.96 4.58 -9.85
C GLU A 5 10.66 3.57 -10.77
N SER A 6 10.72 2.29 -10.37
CA SER A 6 11.31 1.23 -11.19
C SER A 6 10.56 1.00 -12.51
N GLU A 7 9.24 1.16 -12.51
CA GLU A 7 8.40 1.01 -13.70
C GLU A 7 8.57 2.20 -14.66
N ILE A 8 8.76 3.41 -14.10
CA ILE A 8 9.07 4.61 -14.89
C ILE A 8 10.42 4.41 -15.60
N ALA A 9 11.44 4.00 -14.85
CA ALA A 9 12.77 3.74 -15.41
C ALA A 9 12.74 2.64 -16.48
N ALA A 10 11.99 1.55 -16.25
CA ALA A 10 11.83 0.47 -17.23
C ALA A 10 11.17 0.96 -18.53
N ALA A 11 10.11 1.77 -18.43
CA ALA A 11 9.45 2.36 -19.60
C ALA A 11 10.41 3.25 -20.41
N GLU A 12 11.21 4.08 -19.74
CA GLU A 12 12.21 4.92 -20.39
C GLU A 12 13.34 4.08 -21.04
N GLU A 13 13.80 3.01 -20.39
CA GLU A 13 14.76 2.03 -20.96
C GLU A 13 14.22 1.38 -22.25
N GLU A 14 12.91 1.14 -22.32
CA GLU A 14 12.22 0.57 -23.49
C GLU A 14 11.95 1.60 -24.61
N GLY A 15 12.30 2.87 -24.36
CA GLY A 15 12.19 3.97 -25.31
C GLY A 15 10.86 4.73 -25.25
N VAL A 16 10.05 4.55 -24.20
CA VAL A 16 8.84 5.34 -23.97
C VAL A 16 9.24 6.79 -23.68
N LYS A 17 8.60 7.74 -24.37
CA LYS A 17 8.82 9.17 -24.16
C LYS A 17 7.80 9.73 -23.19
N ILE A 18 8.23 10.07 -21.98
CA ILE A 18 7.37 10.68 -20.97
C ILE A 18 7.40 12.20 -21.12
N ASN A 19 6.27 12.79 -21.48
CA ASN A 19 6.11 14.24 -21.57
C ASN A 19 5.47 14.76 -20.27
N TYR A 20 6.32 15.15 -19.32
CA TYR A 20 5.86 15.76 -18.06
C TYR A 20 5.24 17.13 -18.30
N LEU A 21 4.28 17.50 -17.43
CA LEU A 21 3.61 18.81 -17.48
C LEU A 21 3.03 19.12 -18.86
N VAL A 22 2.36 18.13 -19.46
CA VAL A 22 1.64 18.29 -20.72
C VAL A 22 0.22 17.79 -20.52
N ALA A 23 -0.77 18.59 -20.91
CA ALA A 23 -2.18 18.22 -20.88
C ALA A 23 -2.74 18.15 -22.30
N PRO A 24 -3.51 17.10 -22.65
CA PRO A 24 -4.20 17.03 -23.93
C PRO A 24 -5.35 18.05 -23.99
N VAL A 25 -5.48 18.74 -25.12
CA VAL A 25 -6.56 19.72 -25.40
C VAL A 25 -7.62 19.08 -26.28
N ARG A 26 -7.23 18.45 -27.39
CA ARG A 26 -8.14 17.74 -28.30
C ARG A 26 -7.41 16.73 -29.17
N ILE A 27 -8.15 15.71 -29.60
CA ILE A 27 -7.69 14.73 -30.59
C ILE A 27 -8.10 15.24 -31.97
N ILE A 28 -7.14 15.27 -32.90
CA ILE A 28 -7.35 15.67 -34.29
C ILE A 28 -7.40 14.38 -35.12
N GLY A 29 -8.55 14.16 -35.77
CA GLY A 29 -8.78 12.98 -36.59
C GLY A 29 -8.96 13.29 -38.07
N GLU A 30 -8.67 12.29 -38.92
CA GLU A 30 -8.89 12.32 -40.36
C GLU A 30 -9.42 10.95 -40.80
N GLY A 31 -10.52 10.91 -41.57
CA GLY A 31 -11.09 9.66 -42.07
C GLY A 31 -11.53 8.66 -40.97
N GLY A 32 -11.93 9.16 -39.79
CA GLY A 32 -12.33 8.33 -38.66
C GLY A 32 -11.16 7.73 -37.85
N LYS A 33 -9.92 8.15 -38.11
CA LYS A 33 -8.72 7.75 -37.35
C LYS A 33 -8.06 8.94 -36.68
N ALA A 34 -7.42 8.72 -35.53
CA ALA A 34 -6.55 9.74 -34.93
C ALA A 34 -5.35 10.00 -35.86
N LYS A 35 -4.96 11.27 -35.96
CA LYS A 35 -3.82 11.72 -36.76
C LYS A 35 -2.83 12.54 -35.93
N ALA A 36 -3.37 13.30 -34.98
CA ALA A 36 -2.57 14.08 -34.07
C ALA A 36 -3.33 14.35 -32.77
N ILE A 37 -2.60 14.77 -31.74
CA ILE A 37 -3.15 15.29 -30.51
C ILE A 37 -2.58 16.69 -30.27
N GLU A 38 -3.47 17.65 -30.06
CA GLU A 38 -3.09 18.99 -29.62
C GLU A 38 -2.99 18.98 -28.10
N CYS A 39 -1.88 19.50 -27.58
CA CYS A 39 -1.56 19.55 -26.18
C CYS A 39 -1.15 20.97 -25.79
N ILE A 40 -1.19 21.25 -24.49
CA ILE A 40 -0.70 22.50 -23.89
C ILE A 40 0.34 22.18 -22.82
N LYS A 41 1.38 23.02 -22.69
CA LYS A 41 2.34 22.88 -21.59
C LYS A 41 1.71 23.38 -20.29
N MET A 42 2.10 22.74 -19.20
CA MET A 42 1.69 23.07 -17.85
C MET A 42 2.90 23.56 -17.06
N GLU A 43 2.65 24.33 -16.01
CA GLU A 43 3.63 24.68 -14.99
C GLU A 43 3.08 24.35 -13.60
N LEU A 44 3.96 24.21 -12.61
CA LEU A 44 3.54 23.94 -11.25
C LEU A 44 3.14 25.26 -10.58
N GLY A 45 1.87 25.39 -10.23
CA GLY A 45 1.37 26.51 -9.43
C GLY A 45 1.83 26.46 -7.99
N GLU A 46 1.16 27.27 -7.17
CA GLU A 46 1.39 27.30 -5.72
C GLU A 46 1.01 25.95 -5.07
N PRO A 47 1.72 25.55 -4.01
CA PRO A 47 1.36 24.38 -3.23
C PRO A 47 0.04 24.61 -2.49
N ASP A 48 -0.80 23.58 -2.43
CA ASP A 48 -1.97 23.57 -1.55
C ASP A 48 -1.58 23.23 -0.09
N GLU A 49 -2.57 23.12 0.80
CA GLU A 49 -2.36 22.81 2.22
C GLU A 49 -1.64 21.48 2.47
N SER A 50 -1.69 20.54 1.52
CA SER A 50 -0.96 19.27 1.59
C SER A 50 0.48 19.37 1.05
N GLY A 51 0.88 20.55 0.57
CA GLY A 51 2.15 20.76 -0.14
C GLY A 51 2.11 20.36 -1.62
N ARG A 52 0.99 19.84 -2.11
CA ARG A 52 0.84 19.39 -3.50
C ARG A 52 0.63 20.59 -4.41
N ARG A 53 1.45 20.70 -5.46
CA ARG A 53 1.31 21.74 -6.48
C ARG A 53 0.33 21.31 -7.56
N LYS A 54 -0.63 22.17 -7.90
CA LYS A 54 -1.57 21.94 -9.01
C LYS A 54 -0.94 22.40 -10.33
N PRO A 55 -1.08 21.62 -11.42
CA PRO A 55 -0.62 22.05 -12.73
C PRO A 55 -1.52 23.18 -13.27
N VAL A 56 -0.91 24.23 -13.82
CA VAL A 56 -1.59 25.39 -14.44
C VAL A 56 -1.18 25.50 -15.91
N PRO A 57 -2.11 25.74 -16.85
CA PRO A 57 -1.76 25.87 -18.27
C PRO A 57 -0.89 27.10 -18.56
N VAL A 58 0.16 26.90 -19.35
CA VAL A 58 0.98 27.99 -19.89
C VAL A 58 0.32 28.49 -21.17
N THR A 59 -0.29 29.69 -21.12
CA THR A 59 -1.04 30.25 -22.26
C THR A 59 -0.13 30.47 -23.47
N GLY A 60 -0.59 30.08 -24.66
CA GLY A 60 0.18 30.25 -25.90
C GLY A 60 1.27 29.19 -26.12
N SER A 61 1.28 28.13 -25.31
CA SER A 61 2.26 27.03 -25.39
C SER A 61 1.72 25.79 -26.11
N GLU A 62 0.58 25.93 -26.81
CA GLU A 62 -0.08 24.85 -27.52
C GLU A 62 0.82 24.27 -28.62
N PHE A 63 0.83 22.96 -28.73
CA PHE A 63 1.62 22.24 -29.73
C PHE A 63 0.94 20.94 -30.12
N THR A 64 1.31 20.41 -31.27
CA THR A 64 0.72 19.21 -31.84
C THR A 64 1.73 18.08 -31.87
N ILE A 65 1.30 16.86 -31.52
CA ILE A 65 2.08 15.63 -31.64
C ILE A 65 1.36 14.72 -32.64
N ASP A 66 2.06 14.28 -33.68
CA ASP A 66 1.53 13.29 -34.63
C ASP A 66 1.40 11.92 -33.96
N ILE A 67 0.22 11.32 -34.08
CA ILE A 67 -0.13 10.02 -33.48
C ILE A 67 -1.14 9.29 -34.35
N ASP A 68 -1.16 7.96 -34.29
CA ASP A 68 -2.19 7.14 -34.96
C ASP A 68 -3.21 6.54 -33.97
N THR A 69 -2.84 6.48 -32.69
CA THR A 69 -3.57 5.77 -31.64
C THR A 69 -3.55 6.59 -30.35
N VAL A 70 -4.70 6.65 -29.67
CA VAL A 70 -4.84 7.23 -28.34
C VAL A 70 -5.33 6.15 -27.39
N ILE A 71 -4.60 5.93 -26.31
CA ILE A 71 -5.02 5.05 -25.21
C ILE A 71 -5.25 5.94 -23.99
N THR A 72 -6.49 6.00 -23.51
CA THR A 72 -6.85 6.81 -22.34
C THR A 72 -6.58 6.04 -21.06
N ALA A 73 -5.64 6.54 -20.24
CA ALA A 73 -5.27 5.95 -18.95
C ALA A 73 -5.38 6.98 -17.81
N ILE A 74 -6.50 7.69 -17.76
CA ILE A 74 -6.75 8.79 -16.79
C ILE A 74 -7.37 8.31 -15.47
N GLY A 75 -7.46 7.00 -15.27
CA GLY A 75 -8.15 6.37 -14.15
C GLY A 75 -9.53 5.83 -14.54
N GLN A 76 -10.21 5.27 -13.55
CA GLN A 76 -11.53 4.66 -13.66
C GLN A 76 -12.35 4.99 -12.41
N ALA A 77 -13.67 4.93 -12.53
CA ALA A 77 -14.61 5.08 -11.42
C ALA A 77 -15.57 3.89 -11.42
N PRO A 78 -16.15 3.52 -10.27
CA PRO A 78 -17.17 2.48 -10.20
C PRO A 78 -18.39 2.87 -11.04
N ASP A 79 -18.89 1.95 -11.86
CA ASP A 79 -20.20 2.08 -12.48
C ASP A 79 -21.26 1.55 -11.50
N LEU A 80 -21.93 2.49 -10.85
CA LEU A 80 -22.96 2.19 -9.86
C LEU A 80 -24.38 2.30 -10.44
N GLU A 81 -24.58 2.64 -11.71
CA GLU A 81 -25.93 2.86 -12.27
C GLU A 81 -26.85 1.65 -12.06
N THR A 82 -26.29 0.44 -12.16
CA THR A 82 -27.01 -0.82 -11.95
C THR A 82 -27.38 -1.10 -10.48
N LEU A 83 -26.65 -0.50 -9.54
CA LEU A 83 -26.86 -0.62 -8.10
C LEU A 83 -27.70 0.55 -7.54
N HIS A 84 -27.80 1.65 -8.29
CA HIS A 84 -28.61 2.82 -7.97
C HIS A 84 -30.10 2.59 -8.25
N SER A 85 -30.73 1.70 -7.47
CA SER A 85 -32.19 1.78 -7.25
C SER A 85 -32.61 3.06 -6.52
N GLY A 86 -31.64 3.90 -6.11
CA GLY A 86 -31.80 5.08 -5.26
C GLY A 86 -31.65 4.78 -3.77
N GLU A 87 -31.53 3.50 -3.41
CA GLU A 87 -31.48 3.07 -2.01
C GLU A 87 -30.06 2.96 -1.47
N LEU A 88 -29.05 2.72 -2.31
CA LEU A 88 -27.64 2.61 -1.88
C LEU A 88 -27.01 4.00 -1.73
N GLY A 89 -26.41 4.26 -0.56
CA GLY A 89 -25.66 5.48 -0.28
C GLY A 89 -24.39 5.57 -1.12
N VAL A 90 -24.11 6.76 -1.65
CA VAL A 90 -22.94 7.05 -2.49
C VAL A 90 -22.26 8.34 -2.04
N THR A 91 -20.93 8.33 -2.06
CA THR A 91 -20.11 9.46 -1.64
C THR A 91 -20.04 10.55 -2.71
N LYS A 92 -19.42 11.70 -2.39
CA LYS A 92 -19.16 12.76 -3.38
C LYS A 92 -18.17 12.36 -4.48
N LEU A 93 -17.50 11.21 -4.34
CA LEU A 93 -16.54 10.67 -5.30
C LEU A 93 -17.14 9.58 -6.18
N ASP A 94 -18.47 9.42 -6.18
CA ASP A 94 -19.20 8.37 -6.90
C ASP A 94 -18.74 6.94 -6.51
N THR A 95 -18.35 6.76 -5.24
CA THR A 95 -18.05 5.46 -4.62
C THR A 95 -19.12 5.06 -3.62
N ILE A 96 -19.20 3.76 -3.29
CA ILE A 96 -20.17 3.24 -2.32
C ILE A 96 -19.88 3.80 -0.93
N ASP A 97 -20.89 4.41 -0.30
CA ASP A 97 -20.79 4.94 1.05
C ASP A 97 -20.90 3.81 2.09
N VAL A 98 -19.94 3.78 3.02
CA VAL A 98 -19.85 2.74 4.06
C VAL A 98 -19.40 3.35 5.38
N ASN A 99 -19.75 2.68 6.48
CA ASN A 99 -19.10 2.93 7.76
C ASN A 99 -17.64 2.44 7.69
N SER A 100 -16.66 3.33 7.84
CA SER A 100 -15.24 3.00 7.70
C SER A 100 -14.73 1.99 8.74
N GLY A 101 -15.41 1.86 9.89
CA GLY A 101 -15.07 0.96 10.99
C GLY A 101 -15.47 -0.49 10.77
N ASN A 102 -16.54 -0.76 10.01
CA ASN A 102 -17.08 -2.11 9.80
C ASN A 102 -17.45 -2.47 8.35
N LEU A 103 -17.36 -1.49 7.43
CA LEU A 103 -17.66 -1.59 6.00
C LEU A 103 -19.13 -1.89 5.65
N SER A 104 -20.07 -1.70 6.58
CA SER A 104 -21.51 -1.81 6.29
C SER A 104 -21.99 -0.62 5.47
N THR A 105 -22.85 -0.86 4.50
CA THR A 105 -23.57 0.21 3.79
C THR A 105 -24.79 0.66 4.62
N ASN A 106 -25.59 1.56 4.06
CA ASN A 106 -26.88 1.93 4.65
C ASN A 106 -27.98 0.84 4.49
N LEU A 107 -27.71 -0.21 3.72
CA LEU A 107 -28.65 -1.32 3.50
C LEU A 107 -28.33 -2.49 4.46
N PRO A 108 -29.31 -3.01 5.23
CA PRO A 108 -29.08 -4.10 6.16
C PRO A 108 -28.50 -5.35 5.49
N GLY A 109 -27.39 -5.86 6.03
CA GLY A 109 -26.72 -7.05 5.53
C GLY A 109 -25.88 -6.85 4.27
N VAL A 110 -25.76 -5.61 3.78
CA VAL A 110 -24.91 -5.28 2.63
C VAL A 110 -23.63 -4.60 3.10
N PHE A 111 -22.50 -5.10 2.62
CA PHE A 111 -21.16 -4.60 2.93
C PHE A 111 -20.41 -4.37 1.61
N ALA A 112 -19.46 -3.42 1.60
CA ALA A 112 -18.66 -3.12 0.43
C ALA A 112 -17.20 -2.83 0.82
N GLY A 113 -16.26 -3.11 -0.08
CA GLY A 113 -14.83 -2.87 0.13
C GLY A 113 -14.05 -2.81 -1.17
N GLY A 114 -12.75 -2.49 -1.06
CA GLY A 114 -11.88 -2.28 -2.22
C GLY A 114 -12.18 -0.99 -2.98
N ASP A 115 -11.77 -0.93 -4.24
CA ASP A 115 -11.83 0.29 -5.07
C ASP A 115 -13.25 0.86 -5.25
N ALA A 116 -14.28 0.01 -5.13
CA ALA A 116 -15.68 0.45 -5.17
C ALA A 116 -16.05 1.39 -4.01
N VAL A 117 -15.26 1.38 -2.93
CA VAL A 117 -15.42 2.22 -1.74
C VAL A 117 -14.32 3.29 -1.68
N SER A 118 -13.05 2.88 -1.74
CA SER A 118 -11.89 3.77 -1.57
C SER A 118 -11.55 4.61 -2.80
N GLY A 119 -12.04 4.22 -3.98
CA GLY A 119 -11.41 4.60 -5.24
C GLY A 119 -10.11 3.82 -5.48
N PRO A 120 -9.38 4.14 -6.56
CA PRO A 120 -8.18 3.40 -6.97
C PRO A 120 -7.16 3.26 -5.84
N ALA A 121 -6.89 2.02 -5.42
CA ALA A 121 -5.98 1.69 -4.33
C ALA A 121 -5.05 0.53 -4.75
N SER A 122 -4.25 0.04 -3.81
CA SER A 122 -3.43 -1.15 -4.03
C SER A 122 -4.22 -2.44 -3.81
N ALA A 123 -3.78 -3.54 -4.43
CA ALA A 123 -4.40 -4.85 -4.24
C ALA A 123 -4.41 -5.29 -2.76
N ILE A 124 -3.39 -4.92 -1.98
CA ILE A 124 -3.32 -5.28 -0.55
C ILE A 124 -4.38 -4.54 0.27
N GLU A 125 -4.71 -3.29 -0.07
CA GLU A 125 -5.79 -2.55 0.58
C GLU A 125 -7.16 -3.18 0.29
N ALA A 126 -7.39 -3.64 -0.94
CA ALA A 126 -8.60 -4.38 -1.29
C ALA A 126 -8.71 -5.72 -0.52
N ILE A 127 -7.60 -6.46 -0.38
CA ILE A 127 -7.54 -7.68 0.43
C ILE A 127 -7.82 -7.38 1.91
N ALA A 128 -7.24 -6.31 2.45
CA ALA A 128 -7.50 -5.88 3.82
C ALA A 128 -8.99 -5.53 4.04
N ALA A 129 -9.59 -4.79 3.10
CA ALA A 129 -11.02 -4.48 3.12
C ALA A 129 -11.88 -5.75 3.07
N GLY A 130 -11.51 -6.73 2.23
CA GLY A 130 -12.20 -8.02 2.16
C GLY A 130 -12.16 -8.81 3.48
N ASN A 131 -10.99 -8.88 4.13
CA ASN A 131 -10.85 -9.51 5.44
C ASN A 131 -11.70 -8.81 6.51
N LYS A 132 -11.70 -7.47 6.50
CA LYS A 132 -12.50 -6.65 7.41
C LYS A 132 -14.00 -6.89 7.19
N ALA A 133 -14.48 -6.84 5.95
CA ALA A 133 -15.88 -7.09 5.63
C ALA A 133 -16.31 -8.51 6.04
N ALA A 134 -15.49 -9.53 5.77
CA ALA A 134 -15.79 -10.92 6.13
C ALA A 134 -16.02 -11.09 7.64
N LYS A 135 -15.20 -10.43 8.48
CA LYS A 135 -15.37 -10.42 9.94
C LYS A 135 -16.75 -9.89 10.35
N TYR A 136 -17.17 -8.75 9.81
CA TYR A 136 -18.45 -8.13 10.19
C TYR A 136 -19.67 -8.78 9.55
N ILE A 137 -19.53 -9.34 8.34
CA ILE A 137 -20.53 -10.22 7.73
C ILE A 137 -20.77 -11.43 8.62
N GLY A 138 -19.69 -12.06 9.11
CA GLY A 138 -19.80 -13.19 10.05
C GLY A 138 -20.59 -12.83 11.31
N ARG A 139 -20.30 -11.66 11.91
CA ARG A 139 -21.06 -11.16 13.07
C ARG A 139 -22.53 -10.90 12.72
N TYR A 140 -22.81 -10.24 11.60
CA TYR A 140 -24.17 -9.96 11.15
C TYR A 140 -25.00 -11.24 10.98
N LEU A 141 -24.45 -12.27 10.33
CA LEU A 141 -25.12 -13.54 10.09
C LEU A 141 -25.39 -14.33 11.38
N ASN A 142 -24.55 -14.17 12.40
CA ASN A 142 -24.73 -14.80 13.70
C ASN A 142 -25.67 -14.01 14.64
N GLY A 143 -26.07 -12.79 14.26
CA GLY A 143 -26.81 -11.89 15.15
C GLY A 143 -25.93 -11.24 16.23
N ASP A 144 -24.62 -11.22 16.03
CA ASP A 144 -23.66 -10.56 16.92
C ASP A 144 -23.58 -9.04 16.66
N ASN A 145 -22.92 -8.34 17.57
CA ASN A 145 -22.70 -6.89 17.45
C ASN A 145 -21.79 -6.52 16.26
N ILE A 146 -22.30 -5.71 15.34
CA ILE A 146 -21.55 -5.23 14.16
C ILE A 146 -20.89 -3.87 14.37
N GLU A 147 -21.00 -3.27 15.57
CA GLU A 147 -20.27 -2.05 15.88
C GLU A 147 -18.76 -2.27 15.67
N PRO A 148 -18.05 -1.26 15.12
CA PRO A 148 -16.60 -1.34 14.97
C PRO A 148 -15.94 -1.69 16.30
N ASP A 149 -14.97 -2.59 16.25
CA ASP A 149 -14.12 -2.82 17.42
C ASP A 149 -13.42 -1.51 17.82
N ALA A 150 -13.10 -1.37 19.11
CA ALA A 150 -12.24 -0.28 19.58
C ALA A 150 -10.96 -0.24 18.73
N GLU A 151 -10.44 0.97 18.50
CA GLU A 151 -9.24 1.18 17.68
C GLU A 151 -8.16 0.17 18.06
N GLU A 152 -7.59 -0.50 17.05
CA GLU A 152 -6.45 -1.37 17.30
C GLU A 152 -5.38 -0.54 18.02
N PRO A 153 -4.79 -1.08 19.10
CA PRO A 153 -3.73 -0.36 19.81
C PRO A 153 -2.66 0.04 18.80
N GLU A 154 -2.18 1.28 18.93
CA GLU A 154 -1.14 1.82 18.06
C GLU A 154 0.04 0.84 18.08
N ARG A 155 0.23 0.12 16.97
CA ARG A 155 1.31 -0.86 16.89
C ARG A 155 2.61 -0.07 16.93
N TYR A 156 3.47 -0.37 17.88
CA TYR A 156 4.80 0.25 17.95
C TYR A 156 5.57 -0.07 16.68
N VAL A 157 5.69 0.91 15.78
CA VAL A 157 6.48 0.79 14.55
C VAL A 157 7.93 1.07 14.94
N VAL A 158 8.76 0.03 14.95
CA VAL A 158 10.21 0.19 15.15
C VAL A 158 10.78 0.94 13.93
N SER A 159 11.54 2.00 14.17
CA SER A 159 12.15 2.77 13.08
C SER A 159 13.21 1.95 12.34
N LEU A 160 13.47 2.26 11.07
CA LEU A 160 14.56 1.61 10.33
C LEU A 160 15.92 1.87 11.00
N GLU A 161 16.09 3.03 11.62
CA GLU A 161 17.27 3.37 12.42
C GLU A 161 17.44 2.43 13.61
N ASP A 162 16.38 2.16 14.38
CA ASP A 162 16.42 1.26 15.54
C ASP A 162 16.77 -0.17 15.14
N ILE A 163 16.21 -0.67 14.02
CA ILE A 163 16.54 -2.00 13.52
C ILE A 163 18.02 -2.07 13.12
N LYS A 164 18.50 -1.08 12.34
CA LYS A 164 19.91 -0.99 11.94
C LYS A 164 20.85 -0.91 13.14
N ALA A 165 20.47 -0.19 14.19
CA ALA A 165 21.25 -0.07 15.41
C ALA A 165 21.37 -1.40 16.14
N ARG A 166 20.25 -2.15 16.28
CA ARG A 166 20.24 -3.48 16.92
C ARG A 166 21.08 -4.52 16.18
N MET A 167 21.14 -4.42 14.85
CA MET A 167 21.85 -5.40 14.01
C MET A 167 23.33 -5.04 13.75
N LYS A 168 23.77 -3.87 14.23
CA LYS A 168 25.11 -3.35 13.93
C LYS A 168 26.19 -4.25 14.51
N GLY A 169 26.96 -4.89 13.63
CA GLY A 169 28.09 -5.75 13.99
C GLY A 169 27.75 -7.24 14.12
N GLU A 170 26.47 -7.61 14.09
CA GLU A 170 26.03 -9.01 14.13
C GLU A 170 25.87 -9.60 12.73
N ILE A 171 25.27 -8.84 11.80
CA ILE A 171 25.02 -9.28 10.43
C ILE A 171 25.62 -8.25 9.46
N PRO A 172 26.54 -8.65 8.55
CA PRO A 172 27.05 -7.75 7.54
C PRO A 172 25.92 -7.34 6.58
N PRO A 173 25.78 -6.05 6.22
CA PRO A 173 24.83 -5.62 5.22
C PRO A 173 25.09 -6.33 3.89
N GLN A 174 24.06 -6.91 3.31
CA GLN A 174 24.10 -7.51 1.98
C GLN A 174 23.13 -6.76 1.07
N GLU A 175 23.57 -6.45 -0.14
CA GLU A 175 22.68 -5.87 -1.16
C GLU A 175 21.69 -6.93 -1.64
N ARG A 176 20.48 -6.48 -1.97
CA ARG A 176 19.47 -7.34 -2.58
C ARG A 176 19.98 -7.79 -3.94
N VAL A 177 19.89 -9.09 -4.21
CA VAL A 177 20.18 -9.66 -5.53
C VAL A 177 19.22 -9.03 -6.56
N ARG A 178 19.80 -8.31 -7.52
CA ARG A 178 19.04 -7.71 -8.62
C ARG A 178 18.63 -8.81 -9.59
N ARG A 179 17.32 -8.95 -9.81
CA ARG A 179 16.79 -9.85 -10.83
C ARG A 179 17.23 -9.36 -12.21
N GLU A 180 17.76 -10.26 -13.02
CA GLU A 180 18.04 -9.97 -14.42
C GLU A 180 16.72 -9.78 -15.18
N SER A 181 16.67 -8.78 -16.05
CA SER A 181 15.59 -8.66 -17.02
C SER A 181 16.04 -9.21 -18.37
N ILE A 182 15.10 -9.70 -19.18
CA ILE A 182 15.40 -10.09 -20.57
C ILE A 182 15.94 -8.88 -21.38
N PRO A 183 16.67 -9.10 -22.48
CA PRO A 183 17.17 -7.99 -23.32
C PRO A 183 16.04 -7.08 -23.84
N ILE A 184 16.32 -5.78 -23.94
CA ILE A 184 15.34 -4.75 -24.35
C ILE A 184 14.62 -5.11 -25.66
N GLU A 185 15.31 -5.69 -26.63
CA GLU A 185 14.69 -6.05 -27.92
C GLU A 185 13.59 -7.11 -27.79
N LYS A 186 13.69 -7.98 -26.77
CA LYS A 186 12.62 -8.91 -26.43
C LYS A 186 11.51 -8.22 -25.64
N ARG A 187 11.85 -7.40 -24.64
CA ARG A 187 10.86 -6.67 -23.83
C ARG A 187 9.85 -5.91 -24.70
N ARG A 188 10.36 -5.28 -25.77
CA ARG A 188 9.56 -4.45 -26.69
C ARG A 188 8.66 -5.22 -27.67
N THR A 189 8.89 -6.53 -27.85
CA THR A 189 8.30 -7.27 -28.98
C THR A 189 7.62 -8.57 -28.58
N THR A 190 7.71 -8.99 -27.31
CA THR A 190 7.13 -10.25 -26.83
C THR A 190 6.32 -10.04 -25.54
N PHE A 191 5.54 -11.06 -25.18
CA PHE A 191 4.88 -11.17 -23.89
C PHE A 191 5.64 -12.14 -22.96
N GLU A 192 6.95 -12.32 -23.17
CA GLU A 192 7.79 -13.11 -22.27
C GLU A 192 7.89 -12.40 -20.91
N GLU A 193 7.97 -13.16 -19.82
CA GLU A 193 8.21 -12.61 -18.48
C GLU A 193 9.48 -11.76 -18.48
N VAL A 194 9.34 -10.47 -18.14
CA VAL A 194 10.43 -9.50 -18.26
C VAL A 194 11.47 -9.71 -17.16
N GLU A 195 11.02 -9.83 -15.91
CA GLU A 195 11.87 -10.09 -14.75
C GLU A 195 12.10 -11.59 -14.59
N ARG A 196 13.36 -12.03 -14.69
CA ARG A 196 13.68 -13.45 -14.47
C ARG A 196 13.54 -13.80 -12.99
N VAL A 197 13.12 -15.03 -12.73
CA VAL A 197 13.14 -15.60 -11.39
C VAL A 197 14.59 -15.85 -10.93
N TYR A 198 14.78 -15.90 -9.61
CA TYR A 198 16.07 -16.27 -9.04
C TYR A 198 16.48 -17.69 -9.47
N THR A 199 17.77 -17.86 -9.74
CA THR A 199 18.41 -19.18 -9.73
C THR A 199 18.30 -19.79 -8.33
N LYS A 200 18.53 -21.10 -8.21
CA LYS A 200 18.52 -21.77 -6.91
C LYS A 200 19.53 -21.14 -5.95
N GLU A 201 20.71 -20.81 -6.47
CA GLU A 201 21.81 -20.21 -5.72
C GLU A 201 21.44 -18.80 -5.23
N GLU A 202 20.88 -17.96 -6.10
CA GLU A 202 20.41 -16.62 -5.72
C GLU A 202 19.24 -16.67 -4.74
N ALA A 203 18.32 -17.63 -4.91
CA ALA A 203 17.20 -17.81 -3.99
C ALA A 203 17.68 -18.23 -2.59
N LEU A 204 18.70 -19.09 -2.50
CA LEU A 204 19.33 -19.46 -1.23
C LEU A 204 20.03 -18.25 -0.60
N MET A 205 20.77 -17.46 -1.39
CA MET A 205 21.39 -16.22 -0.90
C MET A 205 20.35 -15.23 -0.35
N GLU A 206 19.24 -15.01 -1.06
CA GLU A 206 18.17 -14.13 -0.56
C GLU A 206 17.42 -14.70 0.65
N ALA A 207 17.31 -16.03 0.77
CA ALA A 207 16.72 -16.66 1.95
C ALA A 207 17.63 -16.58 3.18
N GLU A 208 18.94 -16.64 2.98
CA GLU A 208 19.96 -16.42 4.02
C GLU A 208 20.15 -14.93 4.34
N ARG A 209 19.78 -14.05 3.40
CA ARG A 209 19.85 -12.61 3.61
C ARG A 209 18.87 -12.21 4.69
N CYS A 210 19.38 -11.55 5.73
CA CYS A 210 18.51 -11.03 6.75
C CYS A 210 17.50 -10.04 6.14
N LEU A 211 16.20 -10.33 6.32
CA LEU A 211 15.11 -9.47 5.87
C LEU A 211 14.90 -8.24 6.75
N ASN A 212 15.79 -7.99 7.71
CA ASN A 212 15.67 -6.86 8.62
C ASN A 212 14.29 -6.88 9.32
N CYS A 213 13.81 -8.08 9.68
CA CYS A 213 12.53 -8.22 10.37
C CYS A 213 12.63 -7.40 11.65
N GLY A 214 11.83 -6.34 11.72
CA GLY A 214 11.85 -5.39 12.83
C GLY A 214 11.32 -6.05 14.12
N PRO A 215 10.18 -5.60 14.67
CA PRO A 215 9.61 -6.29 15.82
C PRO A 215 9.13 -7.70 15.46
N CYS A 216 8.76 -8.46 16.51
CA CYS A 216 8.19 -9.80 16.44
C CYS A 216 7.34 -10.04 15.19
N SER A 217 7.68 -11.04 14.37
CA SER A 217 6.92 -11.45 13.19
C SER A 217 5.63 -12.23 13.52
N MET A 218 5.23 -12.24 14.80
CA MET A 218 4.12 -13.03 15.34
C MET A 218 4.18 -14.51 14.94
N CYS A 219 5.38 -15.06 14.74
CA CYS A 219 5.58 -16.48 14.42
C CYS A 219 5.24 -17.41 15.59
N GLY A 220 4.96 -16.86 16.77
CA GLY A 220 4.58 -17.59 17.97
C GLY A 220 5.70 -18.42 18.60
N GLN A 221 6.91 -18.47 18.01
CA GLN A 221 7.99 -19.34 18.48
C GLN A 221 8.54 -18.98 19.87
N CYS A 222 8.34 -17.74 20.31
CA CYS A 222 8.69 -17.35 21.67
C CYS A 222 7.78 -17.98 22.75
N ILE A 223 6.53 -18.34 22.42
CA ILE A 223 5.59 -18.96 23.36
C ILE A 223 6.09 -20.34 23.80
N PRO A 224 6.36 -21.31 22.89
CA PRO A 224 6.78 -22.65 23.30
C PRO A 224 8.19 -22.71 23.91
N VAL A 225 9.02 -21.68 23.74
CA VAL A 225 10.36 -21.61 24.37
C VAL A 225 10.36 -20.84 25.69
N CYS A 226 9.26 -20.19 26.06
CA CYS A 226 9.15 -19.42 27.30
C CYS A 226 8.84 -20.38 28.46
N GLU A 227 9.87 -20.95 29.09
CA GLU A 227 9.70 -21.81 30.26
C GLU A 227 8.85 -21.18 31.40
N PRO A 228 8.93 -19.86 31.66
CA PRO A 228 8.08 -19.21 32.67
C PRO A 228 6.61 -18.99 32.27
N ASP A 229 6.19 -19.33 31.05
CA ASP A 229 4.87 -19.01 30.49
C ASP A 229 4.51 -17.51 30.56
N ALA A 230 5.51 -16.63 30.44
CA ALA A 230 5.35 -15.19 30.63
C ALA A 230 4.85 -14.43 29.39
N ILE A 231 4.73 -15.10 28.23
CA ILE A 231 4.34 -14.45 26.97
C ILE A 231 2.89 -14.78 26.65
N ASP A 232 2.03 -13.77 26.75
CA ASP A 232 0.63 -13.82 26.34
C ASP A 232 0.34 -12.67 25.37
N TYR A 233 0.07 -13.00 24.11
CA TYR A 233 -0.22 -12.02 23.06
C TYR A 233 -1.63 -11.45 23.13
N ASP A 234 -2.52 -12.09 23.89
CA ASP A 234 -3.88 -11.62 24.13
C ASP A 234 -3.99 -10.80 25.44
N MET A 235 -2.87 -10.65 26.17
CA MET A 235 -2.81 -9.85 27.39
C MET A 235 -3.15 -8.39 27.10
N LYS A 236 -4.17 -7.88 27.79
CA LYS A 236 -4.60 -6.48 27.71
C LYS A 236 -4.13 -5.73 28.93
N ASP A 237 -3.81 -4.44 28.75
CA ASP A 237 -3.55 -3.54 29.86
C ASP A 237 -4.74 -3.54 30.82
N GLN A 238 -4.45 -3.79 32.10
CA GLN A 238 -5.44 -3.77 33.16
C GLN A 238 -4.90 -2.98 34.34
N THR A 239 -5.77 -2.14 34.91
CA THR A 239 -5.51 -1.51 36.20
C THR A 239 -6.14 -2.37 37.28
N VAL A 240 -5.32 -2.93 38.18
CA VAL A 240 -5.80 -3.75 39.29
C VAL A 240 -5.56 -3.00 40.59
N ASN A 241 -6.63 -2.78 41.36
CA ASN A 241 -6.53 -2.25 42.71
C ASN A 241 -6.33 -3.42 43.68
N LEU A 242 -5.17 -3.44 44.35
CA LEU A 242 -4.84 -4.47 45.32
C LEU A 242 -4.71 -3.85 46.71
N GLU A 243 -5.52 -4.32 47.66
CA GLU A 243 -5.31 -4.01 49.08
C GLU A 243 -4.27 -4.98 49.64
N VAL A 244 -3.05 -4.48 49.82
CA VAL A 244 -1.93 -5.26 50.34
C VAL A 244 -1.38 -4.63 51.61
N SER A 245 -1.02 -5.47 52.59
CA SER A 245 -0.43 -5.00 53.86
C SER A 245 1.03 -4.58 53.70
N SER A 246 1.75 -5.17 52.74
CA SER A 246 3.15 -4.91 52.43
C SER A 246 3.42 -5.21 50.96
N ILE A 247 4.29 -4.43 50.31
CA ILE A 247 4.78 -4.69 48.96
C ILE A 247 6.23 -5.17 49.07
N ILE A 248 6.53 -6.34 48.50
CA ILE A 248 7.90 -6.83 48.34
C ILE A 248 8.21 -6.77 46.85
N VAL A 249 9.12 -5.88 46.47
CA VAL A 249 9.58 -5.74 45.09
C VAL A 249 10.85 -6.57 44.92
N ALA A 250 10.78 -7.60 44.08
CA ALA A 250 11.94 -8.39 43.66
C ALA A 250 12.15 -8.16 42.15
N THR A 251 13.06 -7.24 41.79
CA THR A 251 13.32 -6.81 40.40
C THR A 251 14.17 -7.81 39.60
N GLY A 252 13.97 -9.11 39.80
CA GLY A 252 14.77 -10.25 39.33
C GLY A 252 15.86 -9.99 38.27
N TYR A 253 17.07 -10.44 38.63
CA TYR A 253 18.22 -10.82 37.80
C TYR A 253 19.28 -9.73 37.50
N ASP A 254 20.52 -10.22 37.43
CA ASP A 254 21.78 -9.48 37.56
C ASP A 254 21.93 -8.24 36.68
N VAL A 255 22.79 -7.31 37.13
CA VAL A 255 23.06 -6.04 36.45
C VAL A 255 23.71 -6.28 35.09
N TRP A 256 23.04 -5.87 34.01
CA TRP A 256 23.67 -5.59 32.72
C TRP A 256 24.81 -4.59 32.95
N ASP A 257 26.05 -4.92 32.56
CA ASP A 257 27.19 -3.98 32.56
C ASP A 257 27.19 -3.16 31.26
N PRO A 258 26.86 -1.85 31.29
CA PRO A 258 26.74 -1.02 30.10
C PRO A 258 28.07 -0.37 29.69
N THR A 259 29.22 -0.82 30.23
CA THR A 259 30.53 -0.26 29.87
C THR A 259 30.82 -0.54 28.39
N PRO A 260 31.07 0.49 27.55
CA PRO A 260 31.47 0.27 26.17
C PRO A 260 32.83 -0.41 26.11
N ALA A 261 33.00 -1.37 25.20
CA ALA A 261 34.33 -1.76 24.73
C ALA A 261 34.94 -0.63 23.87
#